data_AF-A0A498MVF1-F1
#
_entry.id   AF-A0A498MVF1-F1
#
_cell.length_a   1.000
_cell.length_b   1.000
_cell.length_c   1.000
_cell.angle_alpha   90.00
_cell.angle_beta   90.00
_cell.angle_gamma   90.00
#
_symmetry.space_group_name_H-M   'P 1'
#
loop_
_entity.id
_entity.type
_entity.pdbx_description
1 polymer ?
#
loop_
_entity_poly.entity_id
_entity_poly.type
_entity_poly.pdbx_seq_one_letter_code
_entity_poly.pdbx_strand_id
1 'polypeptide(L)'
;MNPQFLIKLEEQDDDPTDNEVGCSFVVGLIQKNRRKMRKVGEDMHTIGFAIYEVPDEIAGQRNVHLDRNFFVRHASAARSETFINLREVCSRFCLPPGEYLIVPSTFEPNKDGDFCVRVFSEKQAEFQELDDPVDCNVPEINVNEGDIDSRFKNLFGQLAGAKDGSGKLGMVEFKILWTKIEMYLDIFCKNDKDKSGTMSSMEMREAIGKAGFSLNNPLHQILVARYSDSNLTIDFDNFVGCIMRLECMFKTFKMLDKNKAGTVELNFSENN
;
A
#
# COMPACT_ATOMS: atom_id res chain seq x y z
N MET A 1 8.18 0.37 -0.28
CA MET A 1 7.92 0.20 -1.72
C MET A 1 7.79 1.57 -2.36
N ASN A 2 8.13 1.69 -3.63
CA ASN A 2 8.02 2.95 -4.36
C ASN A 2 6.64 3.08 -5.04
N PRO A 3 6.11 4.31 -5.19
CA PRO A 3 4.96 4.58 -6.04
C PRO A 3 5.22 4.17 -7.49
N GLN A 4 4.14 3.88 -8.23
CA GLN A 4 4.21 3.37 -9.60
C GLN A 4 3.32 4.22 -10.49
N PHE A 5 3.81 4.56 -11.69
CA PHE A 5 3.06 5.39 -12.64
C PHE A 5 3.01 4.70 -14.00
N LEU A 6 1.81 4.49 -14.52
CA LEU A 6 1.58 3.99 -15.86
C LEU A 6 1.67 5.15 -16.86
N ILE A 7 2.39 4.93 -17.96
CA ILE A 7 2.34 5.73 -19.17
C ILE A 7 1.91 4.84 -20.34
N LYS A 8 0.89 5.26 -21.09
CA LYS A 8 0.43 4.56 -22.30
C LYS A 8 0.79 5.39 -23.53
N LEU A 9 1.57 4.80 -24.43
CA LEU A 9 2.03 5.38 -25.68
C LEU A 9 1.30 4.70 -26.84
N GLU A 10 0.52 5.44 -27.62
CA GLU A 10 -0.30 4.88 -28.70
C GLU A 10 0.19 5.32 -30.10
N GLU A 11 0.44 6.61 -30.26
CA GLU A 11 0.82 7.21 -31.55
C GLU A 11 2.34 7.37 -31.64
N GLN A 12 2.93 6.90 -32.74
CA GLN A 12 4.34 7.14 -33.07
C GLN A 12 4.54 8.59 -33.53
N ASP A 13 5.78 9.06 -33.43
CA ASP A 13 6.17 10.39 -33.89
C ASP A 13 6.12 10.45 -35.44
N ASP A 14 5.65 11.58 -35.97
CA ASP A 14 5.43 11.74 -37.42
C ASP A 14 6.54 12.56 -38.09
N ASP A 15 7.64 12.88 -37.38
CA ASP A 15 8.71 13.73 -37.91
C ASP A 15 9.55 12.95 -38.95
N PRO A 16 9.51 13.34 -40.24
CA PRO A 16 10.26 12.66 -41.30
C PRO A 16 11.78 12.85 -41.19
N THR A 17 12.26 13.68 -40.25
CA THR A 17 13.68 13.92 -39.99
C THR A 17 14.24 13.11 -38.83
N ASP A 18 13.39 12.46 -38.04
CA ASP A 18 13.83 11.58 -36.96
C ASP A 18 14.19 10.19 -37.51
N ASN A 19 15.32 9.66 -37.05
CA ASN A 19 15.77 8.32 -37.44
C ASN A 19 15.23 7.23 -36.49
N GLU A 20 14.58 7.63 -35.39
CA GLU A 20 14.02 6.74 -34.38
C GLU A 20 12.54 6.47 -34.64
N VAL A 21 12.18 5.21 -34.89
CA VAL A 21 10.78 4.79 -35.04
C VAL A 21 10.21 4.46 -33.66
N GLY A 22 9.39 5.34 -33.11
CA GLY A 22 8.75 5.14 -31.81
C GLY A 22 7.98 6.35 -31.31
N CYS A 23 7.70 6.35 -30.01
CA CYS A 23 7.02 7.41 -29.30
C CYS A 23 8.04 8.16 -28.43
N SER A 24 8.30 9.43 -28.74
CA SER A 24 9.23 10.27 -27.97
C SER A 24 8.56 10.84 -26.72
N PHE A 25 9.24 10.68 -25.58
CA PHE A 25 8.83 11.32 -24.34
C PHE A 25 10.02 11.64 -23.43
N VAL A 26 9.82 12.60 -22.54
CA VAL A 26 10.77 13.04 -21.52
C VAL A 26 10.17 12.77 -20.15
N VAL A 27 10.92 12.09 -19.29
CA VAL A 27 10.57 11.89 -17.89
C VAL A 27 11.45 12.78 -17.03
N GLY A 28 10.82 13.62 -16.21
CA GLY A 28 11.48 14.45 -15.20
C GLY A 28 11.05 14.06 -13.79
N LEU A 29 12.00 13.60 -12.97
CA LEU A 29 11.79 13.29 -11.55
C LEU A 29 12.41 14.39 -10.69
N ILE A 30 11.57 15.15 -9.97
CA ILE A 30 12.00 16.25 -9.09
C ILE A 30 11.74 15.93 -7.62
N GLN A 31 12.76 16.09 -6.76
CA GLN A 31 12.60 16.05 -5.31
C GLN A 31 12.16 17.42 -4.75
N LYS A 32 11.15 17.42 -3.87
CA LYS A 32 10.51 18.62 -3.31
C LYS A 32 11.09 18.94 -1.93
N ASN A 33 10.82 20.17 -1.45
CA ASN A 33 11.07 20.62 -0.07
C ASN A 33 12.52 20.54 0.47
N ARG A 34 13.52 20.17 -0.34
CA ARG A 34 14.93 20.02 0.10
C ARG A 34 15.58 21.30 0.65
N ARG A 35 15.15 22.49 0.23
CA ARG A 35 15.66 23.76 0.81
C ARG A 35 15.31 23.91 2.29
N LYS A 36 14.16 23.37 2.73
CA LYS A 36 13.79 23.32 4.15
C LYS A 36 14.66 22.31 4.89
N MET A 37 14.88 21.13 4.29
CA MET A 37 15.66 20.04 4.86
C MET A 37 17.15 20.38 5.06
N ARG A 38 17.73 21.21 4.19
CA ARG A 38 19.10 21.73 4.38
C ARG A 38 19.28 22.49 5.69
N LYS A 39 18.24 23.15 6.21
CA LYS A 39 18.33 23.84 7.52
C LYS A 39 18.48 22.88 8.70
N VAL A 40 18.14 21.61 8.49
CA VAL A 40 18.24 20.52 9.47
C VAL A 40 19.41 19.58 9.16
N GLY A 41 20.28 19.96 8.22
CA GLY A 41 21.48 19.19 7.85
C GLY A 41 21.26 18.10 6.80
N GLU A 42 20.09 18.03 6.17
CA GLU A 42 19.80 17.05 5.12
C GLU A 42 20.03 17.62 3.71
N ASP A 43 20.78 16.87 2.91
CA ASP A 43 21.09 17.18 1.52
C ASP A 43 20.10 16.58 0.51
N MET A 44 20.40 16.76 -0.78
CA MET A 44 19.66 16.11 -1.85
C MET A 44 19.88 14.60 -1.80
N HIS A 45 18.81 13.82 -1.92
CA HIS A 45 18.94 12.38 -2.08
C HIS A 45 19.44 12.05 -3.48
N THR A 46 20.18 10.95 -3.58
CA THR A 46 20.50 10.33 -4.87
C THR A 46 19.21 9.69 -5.40
N ILE A 47 18.67 10.24 -6.48
CA ILE A 47 17.38 9.83 -7.06
C ILE A 47 17.55 9.34 -8.49
N GLY A 48 16.60 8.53 -8.94
CA GLY A 48 16.51 8.02 -10.30
C GLY A 48 15.18 7.30 -10.51
N PHE A 49 14.95 6.80 -11.71
CA PHE A 49 13.76 6.03 -12.04
C PHE A 49 14.07 4.92 -13.03
N ALA A 50 13.25 3.88 -13.00
CA ALA A 50 13.29 2.79 -13.97
C ALA A 50 11.94 2.70 -14.69
N ILE A 51 11.97 2.29 -15.95
CA ILE A 51 10.82 2.12 -16.83
C ILE A 51 10.76 0.64 -17.22
N TYR A 52 9.61 0.00 -16.99
CA TYR A 52 9.36 -1.39 -17.34
C TYR A 52 8.24 -1.45 -18.36
N GLU A 53 8.35 -2.34 -19.34
CA GLU A 53 7.24 -2.65 -20.24
C GLU A 53 6.21 -3.50 -19.48
N VAL A 54 4.93 -3.18 -19.65
CA VAL A 54 3.81 -3.89 -19.03
C VAL A 54 3.35 -4.98 -20.00
N PRO A 55 3.44 -6.27 -19.66
CA PRO A 55 2.97 -7.34 -20.52
C PRO A 55 1.46 -7.25 -20.80
N ASP A 56 1.05 -7.67 -22.00
CA ASP A 56 -0.35 -7.68 -22.44
C ASP A 56 -1.30 -8.41 -21.47
N GLU A 57 -0.79 -9.39 -20.71
CA GLU A 57 -1.54 -10.16 -19.70
C GLU A 57 -2.08 -9.30 -18.55
N ILE A 58 -1.38 -8.21 -18.23
CA ILE A 58 -1.74 -7.26 -17.17
C ILE A 58 -2.05 -5.86 -17.70
N ALA A 59 -1.92 -5.65 -19.02
CA ALA A 59 -2.26 -4.40 -19.66
C ALA A 59 -3.73 -4.02 -19.40
N GLY A 60 -3.97 -2.73 -19.14
CA GLY A 60 -5.29 -2.20 -18.78
C GLY A 60 -5.71 -2.42 -17.32
N GLN A 61 -4.94 -3.15 -16.49
CA GLN A 61 -5.19 -3.25 -15.05
C GLN A 61 -4.69 -1.98 -14.33
N ARG A 62 -5.61 -1.04 -14.05
CA ARG A 62 -5.25 0.27 -13.47
C ARG A 62 -5.30 0.36 -11.95
N ASN A 63 -5.87 -0.65 -11.28
CA ASN A 63 -6.10 -0.68 -9.84
C ASN A 63 -5.26 -1.79 -9.19
N VAL A 64 -3.97 -1.84 -9.51
CA VAL A 64 -3.05 -2.83 -8.96
C VAL A 64 -1.68 -2.21 -8.73
N HIS A 65 -1.10 -2.43 -7.55
CA HIS A 65 0.30 -2.16 -7.29
C HIS A 65 1.12 -3.40 -7.64
N LEU A 66 2.07 -3.29 -8.58
CA LEU A 66 2.87 -4.43 -9.00
C LEU A 66 3.87 -4.83 -7.90
N ASP A 67 3.90 -6.12 -7.59
CA ASP A 67 4.69 -6.65 -6.48
C ASP A 67 6.15 -6.94 -6.86
N ARG A 68 6.91 -7.45 -5.89
CA ARG A 68 8.31 -7.86 -6.11
C ARG A 68 8.47 -8.92 -7.21
N ASN A 69 7.49 -9.81 -7.38
CA ASN A 69 7.59 -10.89 -8.36
C ASN A 69 7.60 -10.36 -9.79
N PHE A 70 6.85 -9.28 -10.05
CA PHE A 70 6.92 -8.57 -11.32
C PHE A 70 8.34 -8.11 -11.63
N PHE A 71 8.97 -7.33 -10.73
CA PHE A 71 10.29 -6.73 -10.97
C PHE A 71 11.44 -7.74 -11.04
N VAL A 72 11.29 -8.92 -10.42
CA VAL A 72 12.29 -10.00 -10.51
C VAL A 72 12.23 -10.71 -11.87
N ARG A 73 11.06 -10.72 -12.52
CA ARG A 73 10.84 -11.43 -13.78
C ARG A 73 11.00 -10.56 -15.02
N HIS A 74 10.88 -9.24 -14.88
CA HIS A 74 10.89 -8.30 -16.00
C HIS A 74 12.11 -7.37 -15.92
N ALA A 75 12.85 -7.29 -17.02
CA ALA A 75 13.95 -6.33 -17.16
C ALA A 75 13.39 -4.93 -17.42
N SER A 76 14.10 -3.89 -16.98
CA SER A 76 13.75 -2.51 -17.32
C SER A 76 13.94 -2.27 -18.82
N ALA A 77 12.92 -1.75 -19.50
CA ALA A 77 13.00 -1.30 -20.89
C ALA A 77 13.88 -0.05 -21.02
N ALA A 78 13.79 0.85 -20.04
CA ALA A 78 14.61 2.04 -19.95
C ALA A 78 14.82 2.45 -18.49
N ARG A 79 15.74 3.39 -18.24
CA ARG A 79 16.00 3.96 -16.91
C ARG A 79 16.68 5.30 -17.04
N SER A 80 16.61 6.11 -15.99
CA SER A 80 17.49 7.28 -15.88
C SER A 80 18.95 6.86 -16.02
N GLU A 81 19.74 7.61 -16.78
CA GLU A 81 21.14 7.27 -17.10
C GLU A 81 21.98 6.96 -15.84
N THR A 82 21.81 7.78 -14.81
CA THR A 82 22.46 7.62 -13.52
C THR A 82 21.52 8.00 -12.38
N PHE A 83 21.69 7.32 -11.25
CA PHE A 83 21.15 7.79 -9.99
C PHE A 83 22.06 8.90 -9.47
N ILE A 84 21.54 10.12 -9.35
CA ILE A 84 22.34 11.31 -9.06
C ILE A 84 21.68 12.18 -7.99
N ASN A 85 22.50 12.85 -7.19
CA ASN A 85 22.09 13.73 -6.10
C ASN A 85 21.75 15.15 -6.59
N LEU A 86 20.93 15.24 -7.64
CA LEU A 86 20.41 16.51 -8.16
C LEU A 86 18.95 16.72 -7.75
N ARG A 87 18.51 17.98 -7.81
CA ARG A 87 17.12 18.33 -7.48
C ARG A 87 16.15 17.67 -8.45
N GLU A 88 16.57 17.52 -9.69
CA GLU A 88 15.80 16.92 -10.76
C GLU A 88 16.70 16.06 -11.64
N VAL A 89 16.18 14.91 -12.05
CA VAL A 89 16.77 14.01 -13.04
C VAL A 89 15.82 13.92 -14.21
N CYS A 90 16.31 14.27 -15.40
CA CYS A 90 15.55 14.24 -16.64
C CYS A 90 16.23 13.34 -17.66
N SER A 91 15.45 12.55 -18.38
CA SER A 91 15.94 11.75 -19.51
C SER A 91 14.89 11.70 -20.61
N ARG A 92 15.35 11.77 -21.88
CA ARG A 92 14.52 11.59 -23.08
C ARG A 92 14.58 10.12 -23.49
N PHE A 93 13.46 9.58 -23.92
CA PHE A 93 13.32 8.22 -24.40
C PHE A 93 12.50 8.20 -25.69
N CYS A 94 12.79 7.22 -26.54
CA CYS A 94 11.95 6.81 -27.66
C CYS A 94 11.69 5.31 -27.47
N LEU A 95 10.44 4.94 -27.24
CA LEU A 95 10.02 3.55 -27.02
C LEU A 95 8.89 3.20 -28.00
N PRO A 96 8.73 1.92 -28.39
CA PRO A 96 7.60 1.51 -29.23
C PRO A 96 6.25 1.76 -28.52
N PRO A 97 5.14 1.89 -29.28
CA PRO A 97 3.80 1.98 -28.69
C PRO A 97 3.52 0.83 -27.72
N GLY A 98 2.95 1.14 -26.56
CA GLY A 98 2.74 0.18 -25.49
C GLY A 98 2.44 0.84 -24.14
N GLU A 99 2.24 0.00 -23.13
CA GLU A 99 2.07 0.41 -21.74
C GLU A 99 3.38 0.23 -20.97
N TYR A 100 3.80 1.27 -20.24
CA TYR A 100 5.04 1.26 -19.47
C TYR A 100 4.82 1.73 -18.04
N LEU A 101 5.59 1.16 -17.12
CA LEU A 101 5.58 1.47 -15.70
C LEU A 101 6.82 2.27 -15.33
N ILE A 102 6.63 3.50 -14.88
CA ILE A 102 7.67 4.36 -14.32
C ILE A 102 7.71 4.18 -12.80
N VAL A 103 8.86 3.74 -12.28
CA VAL A 103 9.11 3.55 -10.85
C VAL A 103 10.18 4.54 -10.38
N PRO A 104 9.80 5.71 -9.83
CA PRO A 104 10.75 6.64 -9.22
C PRO A 104 11.23 6.12 -7.87
N SER A 105 12.50 6.34 -7.56
CA SER A 105 13.08 5.90 -6.28
C SER A 105 14.31 6.71 -5.87
N THR A 106 14.65 6.64 -4.60
CA THR A 106 16.00 6.94 -4.11
C THR A 106 16.90 5.73 -4.34
N PHE A 107 18.21 5.96 -4.42
CA PHE A 107 19.19 4.87 -4.57
C PHE A 107 19.20 3.96 -3.34
N GLU A 108 19.28 4.57 -2.16
CA GLU A 108 19.18 3.85 -0.89
C GLU A 108 17.71 3.72 -0.46
N PRO A 109 17.31 2.57 0.11
CA PRO A 109 15.99 2.43 0.69
C PRO A 109 15.82 3.29 1.95
N ASN A 110 14.57 3.42 2.42
CA ASN A 110 14.21 4.09 3.68
C ASN A 110 14.62 5.58 3.74
N LYS A 111 14.58 6.26 2.59
CA LYS A 111 14.81 7.70 2.50
C LYS A 111 13.49 8.42 2.28
N ASP A 112 13.09 9.20 3.26
CA ASP A 112 11.86 9.98 3.16
C ASP A 112 12.04 11.17 2.21
N GLY A 113 11.01 11.42 1.41
CA GLY A 113 11.05 12.49 0.43
C GLY A 113 9.76 12.66 -0.35
N ASP A 114 9.34 13.91 -0.46
CA ASP A 114 8.33 14.31 -1.43
C ASP A 114 8.97 14.42 -2.82
N PHE A 115 8.25 14.00 -3.85
CA PHE A 115 8.69 14.12 -5.23
C PHE A 115 7.54 14.51 -6.17
N CYS A 116 7.88 14.76 -7.44
CA CYS A 116 6.92 14.88 -8.54
C CYS A 116 7.55 14.23 -9.78
N VAL A 117 6.76 13.44 -10.50
CA VAL A 117 7.10 12.92 -11.82
C VAL A 117 6.36 13.77 -12.84
N ARG A 118 7.08 14.20 -13.87
CA ARG A 118 6.54 14.91 -15.04
C ARG A 118 6.87 14.12 -16.28
N VAL A 119 5.89 13.98 -17.16
CA VAL A 119 6.02 13.33 -18.46
C VAL A 119 5.65 14.35 -19.53
N PHE A 120 6.52 14.51 -20.52
CA PHE A 120 6.25 15.30 -21.72
C PHE A 120 6.41 14.38 -22.92
N SER A 121 5.33 14.05 -23.59
CA SER A 121 5.33 13.26 -24.83
C SER A 121 5.08 14.16 -26.04
N GLU A 122 5.62 13.78 -27.20
CA GLU A 122 5.34 14.49 -28.45
C GLU A 122 3.88 14.32 -28.88
N LYS A 123 3.42 13.06 -28.88
CA LYS A 123 2.02 12.70 -29.07
C LYS A 123 1.26 12.62 -27.74
N GLN A 124 -0.06 12.59 -27.80
CA GLN A 124 -0.87 12.42 -26.59
C GLN A 124 -0.56 11.06 -25.96
N ALA A 125 -0.25 11.07 -24.66
CA ALA A 125 -0.03 9.87 -23.87
C ALA A 125 -0.95 9.89 -22.65
N GLU A 126 -1.46 8.73 -22.26
CA GLU A 126 -2.14 8.61 -20.97
C GLU A 126 -1.12 8.45 -19.86
N PHE A 127 -1.34 9.12 -18.73
CA PHE A 127 -0.47 9.04 -17.56
C PHE A 127 -1.30 8.93 -16.28
N GLN A 128 -1.05 7.90 -15.48
CA GLN A 128 -1.83 7.59 -14.29
C GLN A 128 -0.97 6.96 -13.19
N GLU A 129 -1.28 7.24 -11.92
CA GLU A 129 -0.72 6.51 -10.79
C GLU A 129 -1.39 5.14 -10.64
N LEU A 130 -0.58 4.09 -10.50
CA LEU A 130 -1.04 2.75 -10.19
C LEU A 130 -0.93 2.49 -8.69
N ASP A 131 -2.06 2.13 -8.10
CA ASP A 131 -2.13 1.78 -6.69
C ASP A 131 -3.31 0.83 -6.43
N ASP A 132 -3.29 0.22 -5.26
CA ASP A 132 -4.35 -0.69 -4.84
C ASP A 132 -5.61 0.11 -4.44
N PRO A 133 -6.82 -0.39 -4.75
CA PRO A 133 -8.06 0.23 -4.29
C PRO A 133 -8.19 0.13 -2.77
N VAL A 134 -8.99 1.01 -2.17
CA VAL A 134 -9.31 0.92 -0.74
C VAL A 134 -10.54 0.03 -0.56
N ASP A 135 -10.32 -1.21 -0.10
CA ASP A 135 -11.38 -2.19 0.10
C ASP A 135 -11.11 -3.11 1.30
N CYS A 136 -12.17 -3.74 1.81
CA CYS A 136 -12.16 -4.60 2.98
C CYS A 136 -13.09 -5.80 2.79
N ASN A 137 -12.47 -6.97 2.65
CA ASN A 137 -13.07 -8.29 2.46
C ASN A 137 -12.62 -9.27 3.58
N VAL A 138 -12.57 -8.77 4.82
CA VAL A 138 -12.30 -9.59 6.01
C VAL A 138 -13.39 -10.66 6.16
N PRO A 139 -13.05 -11.95 6.32
CA PRO A 139 -14.05 -13.00 6.52
C PRO A 139 -14.92 -12.76 7.75
N GLU A 140 -16.24 -12.87 7.59
CA GLU A 140 -17.16 -12.85 8.73
C GLU A 140 -17.08 -14.17 9.50
N ILE A 141 -16.73 -14.07 10.78
CA ILE A 141 -16.68 -15.22 11.69
C ILE A 141 -18.02 -15.31 12.40
N ASN A 142 -18.82 -16.30 12.03
CA ASN A 142 -20.08 -16.64 12.67
C ASN A 142 -19.85 -17.81 13.64
N VAL A 143 -20.19 -17.60 14.92
CA VAL A 143 -20.06 -18.61 15.97
C VAL A 143 -21.41 -18.77 16.65
N ASN A 144 -21.96 -19.98 16.62
CA ASN A 144 -23.14 -20.29 17.43
C ASN A 144 -22.71 -20.80 18.81
N GLU A 145 -23.51 -20.52 19.83
CA GLU A 145 -23.25 -20.99 21.19
C GLU A 145 -23.20 -22.52 21.29
N GLY A 146 -23.93 -23.23 20.42
CA GLY A 146 -23.89 -24.69 20.30
C GLY A 146 -22.54 -25.24 19.84
N ASP A 147 -21.81 -24.48 19.03
CA ASP A 147 -20.53 -24.90 18.44
C ASP A 147 -19.35 -24.69 19.39
N ILE A 148 -19.57 -23.98 20.50
CA ILE A 148 -18.55 -23.71 21.51
C ILE A 148 -18.40 -24.93 22.43
N ASP A 149 -17.20 -25.53 22.41
CA ASP A 149 -16.87 -26.69 23.24
C ASP A 149 -17.06 -26.41 24.73
N SER A 150 -17.54 -27.43 25.44
CA SER A 150 -17.86 -27.37 26.87
C SER A 150 -16.67 -27.01 27.74
N ARG A 151 -15.44 -27.40 27.34
CA ARG A 151 -14.23 -27.00 28.08
C ARG A 151 -14.00 -25.49 28.02
N PHE A 152 -14.22 -24.89 26.86
CA PHE A 152 -14.11 -23.44 26.68
C PHE A 152 -15.17 -22.71 27.48
N LYS A 153 -16.42 -23.20 27.49
CA LYS A 153 -17.51 -22.63 28.32
C LYS A 153 -17.14 -22.60 29.80
N ASN A 154 -16.59 -23.71 30.30
CA ASN A 154 -16.14 -23.82 31.68
C ASN A 154 -14.98 -22.87 32.00
N LEU A 155 -13.97 -22.80 31.13
CA LEU A 155 -12.82 -21.90 31.31
C LEU A 155 -13.23 -20.43 31.27
N PHE A 156 -14.08 -20.05 30.32
CA PHE A 156 -14.61 -18.70 30.22
C PHE A 156 -15.42 -18.31 31.46
N GLY A 157 -16.29 -19.19 31.95
CA GLY A 157 -17.05 -18.96 33.19
C GLY A 157 -16.15 -18.76 34.42
N GLN A 158 -15.01 -19.46 34.50
CA GLN A 158 -14.04 -19.30 35.58
C GLN A 158 -13.26 -17.98 35.51
N LEU A 159 -12.91 -17.52 34.30
CA LEU A 159 -12.07 -16.33 34.11
C LEU A 159 -12.87 -15.02 34.00
N ALA A 160 -14.02 -15.03 33.32
CA ALA A 160 -14.79 -13.83 32.99
C ALA A 160 -15.97 -13.55 33.94
N GLY A 161 -16.43 -14.54 34.72
CA GLY A 161 -17.60 -14.42 35.59
C GLY A 161 -18.95 -14.54 34.86
N ALA A 162 -20.06 -14.48 35.61
CA ALA A 162 -21.42 -14.59 35.06
C ALA A 162 -21.89 -13.31 34.35
N LYS A 163 -22.71 -13.45 33.29
CA LYS A 163 -23.30 -12.34 32.51
C LYS A 163 -24.09 -11.38 33.41
N ASP A 164 -23.56 -10.18 33.64
CA ASP A 164 -24.17 -9.14 34.50
C ASP A 164 -24.53 -7.84 33.75
N GLY A 165 -24.45 -7.82 32.41
CA GLY A 165 -24.78 -6.63 31.62
C GLY A 165 -23.81 -5.44 31.82
N SER A 166 -22.59 -5.70 32.31
CA SER A 166 -21.60 -4.68 32.71
C SER A 166 -20.78 -4.03 31.58
N GLY A 167 -21.06 -4.33 30.29
CA GLY A 167 -20.21 -3.88 29.17
C GLY A 167 -18.98 -4.76 28.92
N LYS A 168 -19.00 -6.03 29.35
CA LYS A 168 -17.96 -7.04 29.08
C LYS A 168 -18.38 -7.94 27.91
N LEU A 169 -17.39 -8.46 27.16
CA LEU A 169 -17.59 -9.42 26.06
C LEU A 169 -18.35 -10.66 26.54
N GLY A 170 -19.47 -10.98 25.89
CA GLY A 170 -20.15 -12.26 26.07
C GLY A 170 -19.32 -13.43 25.52
N MET A 171 -19.61 -14.66 25.95
CA MET A 171 -18.85 -15.85 25.54
C MET A 171 -18.76 -16.04 24.02
N VAL A 172 -19.86 -15.79 23.30
CA VAL A 172 -19.89 -15.88 21.83
C VAL A 172 -19.00 -14.80 21.20
N GLU A 173 -19.12 -13.56 21.69
CA GLU A 173 -18.32 -12.42 21.21
C GLU A 173 -16.83 -12.64 21.49
N PHE A 174 -16.49 -13.18 22.68
CA PHE A 174 -15.14 -13.54 23.03
C PHE A 174 -14.60 -14.66 22.14
N LYS A 175 -15.42 -15.68 21.81
CA LYS A 175 -14.99 -16.74 20.89
C LYS A 175 -14.73 -16.20 19.48
N ILE A 176 -15.57 -15.27 18.99
CA ILE A 176 -15.33 -14.58 17.71
C ILE A 176 -14.00 -13.81 17.76
N LEU A 177 -13.79 -13.02 18.81
CA LEU A 177 -12.56 -12.25 19.00
C LEU A 177 -11.33 -13.17 19.06
N TRP A 178 -11.41 -14.25 19.81
CA TRP A 178 -10.33 -15.22 19.95
C TRP A 178 -9.97 -15.87 18.61
N THR A 179 -10.97 -16.33 17.84
CA THR A 179 -10.75 -16.89 16.50
C THR A 179 -10.08 -15.87 15.56
N LYS A 180 -10.42 -14.57 15.67
CA LYS A 180 -9.73 -13.51 14.93
C LYS A 180 -8.27 -13.36 15.35
N ILE A 181 -8.01 -13.33 16.65
CA ILE A 181 -6.64 -13.23 17.18
C ILE A 181 -5.80 -14.43 16.72
N GLU A 182 -6.36 -15.65 16.73
CA GLU A 182 -5.70 -16.85 16.19
C GLU A 182 -5.38 -16.71 14.70
N MET A 183 -6.32 -16.19 13.90
CA MET A 183 -6.11 -15.92 12.48
C MET A 183 -5.02 -14.87 12.25
N TYR A 184 -5.03 -13.77 13.01
CA TYR A 184 -4.01 -12.72 12.89
C TYR A 184 -2.64 -13.21 13.37
N LEU A 185 -2.57 -14.07 14.40
CA LEU A 185 -1.33 -14.71 14.82
C LEU A 185 -0.76 -15.61 13.72
N ASP A 186 -1.59 -16.38 13.05
CA ASP A 186 -1.17 -17.21 11.91
C ASP A 186 -0.64 -16.34 10.75
N ILE A 187 -1.33 -15.25 10.42
CA ILE A 187 -0.87 -14.29 9.40
C ILE A 187 0.48 -13.67 9.81
N PHE A 188 0.60 -13.20 11.04
CA PHE A 188 1.82 -12.58 11.57
C PHE A 188 3.01 -13.54 11.48
N CYS A 189 2.87 -14.75 12.01
CA CYS A 189 3.93 -15.77 12.00
C CYS A 189 4.32 -16.21 10.58
N LYS A 190 3.38 -16.24 9.63
CA LYS A 190 3.68 -16.57 8.22
C LYS A 190 4.36 -15.42 7.48
N ASN A 191 4.24 -14.20 7.97
CA ASN A 191 4.79 -13.00 7.36
C ASN A 191 6.12 -12.57 7.98
N ASP A 192 6.37 -12.90 9.25
CA ASP A 192 7.67 -12.78 9.94
C ASP A 192 8.65 -13.84 9.38
N LYS A 193 9.14 -13.60 8.16
CA LYS A 193 9.97 -14.58 7.42
C LYS A 193 11.33 -14.76 8.05
N ASP A 194 11.85 -13.71 8.68
CA ASP A 194 13.15 -13.72 9.36
C ASP A 194 13.08 -14.16 10.82
N LYS A 195 11.86 -14.40 11.35
CA LYS A 195 11.59 -14.81 12.73
C LYS A 195 12.16 -13.81 13.73
N SER A 196 12.14 -12.54 13.38
CA SER A 196 12.57 -11.45 14.26
C SER A 196 11.62 -11.24 15.43
N GLY A 197 10.40 -11.78 15.37
CA GLY A 197 9.32 -11.47 16.30
C GLY A 197 8.64 -10.14 16.01
N THR A 198 8.99 -9.51 14.88
CA THR A 198 8.45 -8.23 14.41
C THR A 198 8.23 -8.29 12.90
N MET A 199 7.46 -7.36 12.34
CA MET A 199 7.29 -7.22 10.90
C MET A 199 7.87 -5.89 10.42
N SER A 200 8.65 -5.94 9.35
CA SER A 200 9.02 -4.76 8.59
C SER A 200 7.81 -4.12 7.90
N SER A 201 7.98 -2.87 7.43
CA SER A 201 6.97 -2.18 6.62
C SER A 201 6.52 -2.97 5.38
N MET A 202 7.41 -3.77 4.78
CA MET A 202 7.09 -4.61 3.63
C MET A 202 6.23 -5.82 4.03
N GLU A 203 6.60 -6.50 5.12
CA GLU A 203 5.85 -7.65 5.64
C GLU A 203 4.46 -7.23 6.13
N MET A 204 4.35 -6.04 6.71
CA MET A 204 3.07 -5.43 7.11
C MET A 204 2.13 -5.25 5.92
N ARG A 205 2.63 -4.76 4.77
CA ARG A 205 1.81 -4.61 3.56
C ARG A 205 1.27 -5.96 3.08
N GLU A 206 2.12 -6.98 3.02
CA GLU A 206 1.70 -8.34 2.70
C GLU A 206 0.69 -8.90 3.72
N ALA A 207 0.87 -8.62 5.01
CA ALA A 207 0.04 -9.13 6.10
C ALA A 207 -1.36 -8.51 6.09
N ILE A 208 -1.46 -7.20 5.84
CA ILE A 208 -2.72 -6.47 5.65
C ILE A 208 -3.51 -7.07 4.48
N GLY A 209 -2.83 -7.35 3.36
CA GLY A 209 -3.43 -8.03 2.21
C GLY A 209 -4.03 -9.40 2.57
N LYS A 210 -3.26 -10.24 3.27
CA LYS A 210 -3.72 -11.56 3.75
C LYS A 210 -4.84 -11.47 4.78
N ALA A 211 -4.91 -10.39 5.56
CA ALA A 211 -6.00 -10.14 6.49
C ALA A 211 -7.31 -9.71 5.80
N GLY A 212 -7.29 -9.49 4.48
CA GLY A 212 -8.47 -9.18 3.68
C GLY A 212 -8.65 -7.69 3.39
N PHE A 213 -7.62 -6.87 3.55
CA PHE A 213 -7.66 -5.44 3.21
C PHE A 213 -6.84 -5.15 1.96
N SER A 214 -7.40 -4.33 1.08
CA SER A 214 -6.68 -3.67 -0.01
C SER A 214 -6.58 -2.20 0.35
N LEU A 215 -5.38 -1.62 0.35
CA LEU A 215 -5.16 -0.23 0.73
C LEU A 215 -4.16 0.42 -0.22
N ASN A 216 -4.40 1.68 -0.55
CA ASN A 216 -3.45 2.49 -1.31
C ASN A 216 -2.18 2.81 -0.49
N ASN A 217 -1.12 3.21 -1.19
CA ASN A 217 0.18 3.52 -0.61
C ASN A 217 0.14 4.63 0.46
N PRO A 218 -0.64 5.73 0.33
CA PRO A 218 -0.80 6.71 1.41
C PRO A 218 -1.33 6.11 2.72
N LEU A 219 -2.32 5.21 2.66
CA LEU A 219 -2.83 4.54 3.85
C LEU A 219 -1.78 3.62 4.46
N HIS A 220 -1.04 2.86 3.65
CA HIS A 220 0.07 2.05 4.16
C HIS A 220 1.13 2.90 4.88
N GLN A 221 1.47 4.08 4.35
CA GLN A 221 2.40 5.01 5.00
C GLN A 221 1.88 5.48 6.36
N ILE A 222 0.59 5.84 6.45
CA ILE A 222 -0.04 6.25 7.72
C ILE A 222 -0.03 5.12 8.74
N LEU A 223 -0.35 3.89 8.32
CA LEU A 223 -0.34 2.73 9.21
C LEU A 223 1.06 2.44 9.75
N VAL A 224 2.08 2.41 8.88
CA VAL A 224 3.48 2.23 9.31
C VAL A 224 3.89 3.35 10.26
N ALA A 225 3.65 4.62 9.90
CA ALA A 225 4.02 5.75 10.75
C ALA A 225 3.33 5.73 12.12
N ARG A 226 2.12 5.16 12.23
CA ARG A 226 1.34 5.13 13.47
C ARG A 226 1.65 3.95 14.39
N TYR A 227 1.97 2.79 13.82
CA TYR A 227 2.08 1.52 14.53
C TYR A 227 3.49 0.92 14.56
N SER A 228 4.44 1.46 13.79
CA SER A 228 5.83 1.01 13.87
C SER A 228 6.60 1.69 15.00
N ASP A 229 7.65 1.02 15.47
CA ASP A 229 8.63 1.55 16.40
C ASP A 229 9.68 2.44 15.69
N SER A 230 10.69 2.90 16.45
CA SER A 230 11.78 3.71 15.90
C SER A 230 12.64 2.98 14.85
N ASN A 231 12.55 1.65 14.79
CA ASN A 231 13.27 0.82 13.82
C ASN A 231 12.42 0.51 12.57
N LEU A 232 11.22 1.11 12.44
CA LEU A 232 10.26 0.84 11.38
C LEU A 232 9.77 -0.62 11.37
N THR A 233 9.73 -1.22 12.55
CA THR A 233 9.21 -2.58 12.78
C THR A 233 7.93 -2.55 13.60
N ILE A 234 7.07 -3.55 13.41
CA ILE A 234 5.75 -3.64 14.01
C ILE A 234 5.66 -4.98 14.74
N ASP A 235 5.47 -4.93 16.06
CA ASP A 235 5.24 -6.14 16.86
C ASP A 235 3.79 -6.66 16.71
N PHE A 236 3.53 -7.83 17.29
CA PHE A 236 2.23 -8.47 17.19
C PHE A 236 1.10 -7.63 17.81
N ASP A 237 1.34 -6.98 18.94
CA ASP A 237 0.34 -6.18 19.64
C ASP A 237 -0.10 -4.97 18.79
N ASN A 238 0.86 -4.26 18.21
CA ASN A 238 0.59 -3.14 17.30
C ASN A 238 -0.06 -3.61 16.00
N PHE A 239 0.31 -4.78 15.48
CA PHE A 239 -0.34 -5.37 14.30
C PHE A 239 -1.83 -5.66 14.54
N VAL A 240 -2.16 -6.35 15.64
CA VAL A 240 -3.55 -6.66 15.99
C VAL A 240 -4.34 -5.37 16.26
N GLY A 241 -3.76 -4.42 17.00
CA GLY A 241 -4.38 -3.12 17.25
C GLY A 241 -4.69 -2.36 15.95
N CYS A 242 -3.75 -2.40 14.99
CA CYS A 242 -3.91 -1.81 13.67
C CYS A 242 -5.09 -2.42 12.90
N ILE A 243 -5.10 -3.76 12.74
CA ILE A 243 -6.14 -4.45 11.97
C ILE A 243 -7.51 -4.25 12.61
N MET A 244 -7.63 -4.41 13.93
CA MET A 244 -8.91 -4.26 14.63
C MET A 244 -9.47 -2.84 14.48
N ARG A 245 -8.60 -1.81 14.56
CA ARG A 245 -9.01 -0.42 14.34
C ARG A 245 -9.44 -0.20 12.89
N LEU A 246 -8.71 -0.74 11.93
CA LEU A 246 -9.02 -0.63 10.50
C LEU A 246 -10.37 -1.29 10.19
N GLU A 247 -10.61 -2.52 10.67
CA GLU A 247 -11.88 -3.22 10.50
C GLU A 247 -13.05 -2.42 11.10
N CYS A 248 -12.86 -1.84 12.28
CA CYS A 248 -13.85 -0.98 12.92
C CYS A 248 -14.18 0.23 12.05
N MET A 249 -13.17 0.92 11.51
CA MET A 249 -13.35 2.08 10.63
C MET A 249 -14.14 1.70 9.35
N PHE A 250 -13.79 0.59 8.69
CA PHE A 250 -14.53 0.11 7.52
C PHE A 250 -15.99 -0.22 7.85
N LYS A 251 -16.25 -0.87 8.99
CA LYS A 251 -17.62 -1.18 9.43
C LYS A 251 -18.41 0.08 9.71
N THR A 252 -17.85 1.02 10.47
CA THR A 252 -18.51 2.30 10.77
C THR A 252 -18.82 3.06 9.49
N PHE A 253 -17.87 3.15 8.56
CA PHE A 253 -18.11 3.81 7.27
C PHE A 253 -19.24 3.14 6.47
N LYS A 254 -19.20 1.80 6.31
CA LYS A 254 -20.24 1.04 5.60
C LYS A 254 -21.62 1.17 6.27
N MET A 255 -21.69 1.29 7.59
CA MET A 255 -22.94 1.52 8.33
C MET A 255 -23.52 2.93 8.10
N LEU A 256 -22.65 3.92 7.94
CA LEU A 256 -23.04 5.31 7.68
C LEU A 256 -23.40 5.53 6.21
N ASP A 257 -22.67 4.94 5.27
CA ASP A 257 -22.90 5.03 3.82
C ASP A 257 -24.02 4.06 3.35
N LYS A 258 -25.25 4.28 3.83
CA LYS A 258 -26.41 3.45 3.51
C LYS A 258 -26.72 3.40 2.02
N ASN A 259 -26.33 4.44 1.29
CA ASN A 259 -26.67 4.63 -0.12
C ASN A 259 -25.56 4.11 -1.05
N LYS A 260 -24.42 3.65 -0.50
CA LYS A 260 -23.21 3.28 -1.24
C LYS A 260 -22.74 4.41 -2.16
N ALA A 261 -22.82 5.65 -1.68
CA ALA A 261 -22.39 6.83 -2.40
C ALA A 261 -20.85 6.97 -2.42
N GLY A 262 -20.14 6.24 -1.55
CA GLY A 262 -18.70 6.35 -1.38
C GLY A 262 -18.28 7.55 -0.52
N THR A 263 -19.25 8.26 0.08
CA THR A 263 -19.04 9.42 0.95
C THR A 263 -19.97 9.36 2.16
N VAL A 264 -19.54 9.93 3.29
CA VAL A 264 -20.35 10.06 4.51
C VAL A 264 -20.25 11.50 5.02
N GLU A 265 -21.35 12.03 5.53
CA GLU A 265 -21.42 13.34 6.18
C GLU A 265 -21.53 13.14 7.68
N LEU A 266 -20.70 13.85 8.45
CA LEU A 266 -20.68 13.79 9.90
C LEU A 266 -20.71 15.19 10.48
N ASN A 267 -21.59 15.40 11.47
CA ASN A 267 -21.69 16.64 12.22
C ASN A 267 -20.88 16.56 13.51
N PHE A 268 -20.43 17.71 14.04
CA PHE A 268 -19.63 17.75 15.27
C PHE A 268 -20.31 17.06 16.47
N SER A 269 -21.64 17.06 16.50
CA SER A 269 -22.46 16.47 17.57
C SER A 269 -22.53 14.94 17.56
N GLU A 270 -22.07 14.27 16.48
CA GLU A 270 -22.27 12.83 16.26
C GLU A 270 -21.09 11.97 16.77
N ASN A 271 -20.15 12.57 17.53
CA ASN A 271 -18.91 11.93 18.00
C ASN A 271 -18.89 11.50 19.48
N ASN A 272 -20.05 11.32 20.13
CA ASN A 272 -20.11 10.83 21.52
C ASN A 272 -20.78 9.45 21.61
#